data_AF-A0A9N9ZD87-F1
#
_entry.id   AF-A0A9N9ZD87-F1
#
_cell.length_a   1.000
_cell.length_b   1.000
_cell.length_c   1.000
_cell.angle_alpha   90.00
_cell.angle_beta   90.00
_cell.angle_gamma   90.00
#
_symmetry.space_group_name_H-M   'P 1'
#
loop_
_entity.id
_entity.type
_entity.pdbx_description
1 polymer ?
#
loop_
_entity_poly.entity_id
_entity_poly.type
_entity_poly.pdbx_seq_one_letter_code
_entity_poly.pdbx_strand_id
1 'polypeptide(L)'
;MLFNSYTSILSLSIARESIITLFDLVLNASSAACLPVINATIVRVYSIFFSKKNKELLDQSINKYIALLDPYISKVTKKFLEVGYYTGISLYYSLLGYGVEINFIIREISPLSEEGDTIGSISTSSVTGANEVVLNEMFPKVCDFAMKIYKIVAKRFRDLNILPFIYTFLAFMWHMSKFPAAIE
;
A
#
# COMPACT_ATOMS: atom_id res chain seq x y z
N MET A 1 -26.47 6.95 14.41
CA MET A 1 -25.42 7.30 13.43
C MET A 1 -24.03 7.28 14.08
N LEU A 2 -23.67 6.17 14.76
CA LEU A 2 -22.34 5.92 15.36
C LEU A 2 -21.87 4.46 15.15
N PHE A 3 -22.68 3.65 14.45
CA PHE A 3 -22.45 2.21 14.28
C PHE A 3 -21.65 1.86 13.00
N ASN A 4 -21.41 2.83 12.11
CA ASN A 4 -20.67 2.62 10.85
C ASN A 4 -19.18 2.94 10.93
N SER A 5 -18.75 3.81 11.85
CA SER A 5 -17.32 4.12 12.02
C SER A 5 -16.59 3.02 12.79
N TYR A 6 -17.18 2.53 13.89
CA TYR A 6 -16.58 1.46 14.70
C TYR A 6 -16.51 0.12 13.98
N THR A 7 -17.53 -0.24 13.19
CA THR A 7 -17.51 -1.47 12.37
C THR A 7 -16.48 -1.37 11.25
N SER A 8 -16.31 -0.19 10.62
CA SER A 8 -15.27 0.03 9.61
C SER A 8 -13.86 -0.06 10.20
N ILE A 9 -13.62 0.58 11.35
CA ILE A 9 -12.31 0.59 12.04
C ILE A 9 -11.98 -0.79 12.62
N LEU A 10 -12.96 -1.48 13.24
CA LEU A 10 -12.79 -2.85 13.74
C LEU A 10 -12.54 -3.83 12.59
N SER A 11 -13.23 -3.66 11.45
CA SER A 11 -12.97 -4.47 10.25
C SER A 11 -11.56 -4.26 9.71
N LEU A 12 -11.05 -3.02 9.75
CA LEU A 12 -9.71 -2.68 9.28
C LEU A 12 -8.63 -3.29 10.19
N SER A 13 -8.86 -3.28 11.51
CA SER A 13 -7.95 -3.89 12.48
C SER A 13 -7.88 -5.43 12.33
N ILE A 14 -9.03 -6.10 12.19
CA ILE A 14 -9.08 -7.55 11.96
C ILE A 14 -8.48 -7.92 10.60
N ALA A 15 -8.77 -7.13 9.55
CA ALA A 15 -8.17 -7.33 8.23
C ALA A 15 -6.65 -7.13 8.27
N ARG A 16 -6.15 -6.17 9.06
CA ARG A 16 -4.73 -5.90 9.25
C ARG A 16 -4.01 -7.09 9.90
N GLU A 17 -4.57 -7.69 10.95
CA GLU A 17 -3.99 -8.89 11.59
C GLU A 17 -4.01 -10.11 10.67
N SER A 18 -5.04 -10.26 9.84
CA SER A 18 -5.09 -11.29 8.79
C SER A 18 -4.02 -11.08 7.71
N ILE A 19 -3.82 -9.83 7.27
CA ILE A 19 -2.79 -9.44 6.31
C ILE A 19 -1.39 -9.69 6.88
N ILE A 20 -1.15 -9.37 8.15
CA ILE A 20 0.11 -9.66 8.86
C ILE A 20 0.40 -11.16 8.82
N THR A 21 -0.59 -11.97 9.20
CA THR A 21 -0.44 -13.43 9.21
C THR A 21 -0.12 -13.97 7.82
N LEU A 22 -0.82 -13.48 6.78
CA LEU A 22 -0.54 -13.85 5.39
C LEU A 22 0.88 -13.45 4.98
N PHE A 23 1.30 -12.24 5.33
CA PHE A 23 2.60 -11.69 5.00
C PHE A 23 3.74 -12.43 5.69
N ASP A 24 3.62 -12.72 6.98
CA ASP A 24 4.60 -13.54 7.72
C ASP A 24 4.72 -14.94 7.11
N LEU A 25 3.60 -15.52 6.67
CA LEU A 25 3.57 -16.83 6.01
C LEU A 25 4.27 -16.82 4.64
N VAL A 26 4.15 -15.72 3.88
CA VAL A 26 4.87 -15.53 2.62
C VAL A 26 6.36 -15.26 2.83
N LEU A 27 6.73 -14.53 3.90
CA LEU A 27 8.13 -14.26 4.24
C LEU A 27 8.87 -15.51 4.73
N ASN A 28 8.21 -16.37 5.50
CA ASN A 28 8.81 -17.57 6.12
C ASN A 28 8.79 -18.82 5.22
N ALA A 29 8.62 -18.64 3.90
CA ALA A 29 8.81 -19.63 2.84
C ALA A 29 7.91 -20.89 2.81
N SER A 30 7.11 -21.20 3.84
CA SER A 30 6.28 -22.43 3.84
C SER A 30 5.12 -22.46 2.84
N SER A 31 4.70 -21.33 2.22
CA SER A 31 3.63 -21.33 1.19
C SER A 31 3.95 -20.62 -0.12
N ALA A 32 5.13 -20.00 -0.25
CA ALA A 32 5.52 -19.29 -1.48
C ALA A 32 5.54 -20.22 -2.71
N ALA A 33 5.56 -21.55 -2.49
CA ALA A 33 5.49 -22.57 -3.53
C ALA A 33 4.15 -22.61 -4.31
N CYS A 34 3.05 -22.05 -3.79
CA CYS A 34 1.73 -22.14 -4.45
C CYS A 34 1.33 -20.90 -5.28
N LEU A 35 2.07 -19.78 -5.18
CA LEU A 35 1.70 -18.54 -5.87
C LEU A 35 2.49 -18.36 -7.18
N PRO A 36 1.87 -17.81 -8.25
CA PRO A 36 2.61 -17.32 -9.41
C PRO A 36 3.73 -16.38 -8.99
N VAL A 37 4.89 -16.47 -9.65
CA VAL A 37 6.11 -15.73 -9.25
C VAL A 37 5.87 -14.21 -9.11
N ILE A 38 5.07 -13.61 -9.99
CA ILE A 38 4.73 -12.19 -9.90
C ILE A 38 3.93 -11.86 -8.64
N ASN A 39 2.96 -12.72 -8.26
CA ASN A 39 2.15 -12.55 -7.06
C ASN A 39 2.99 -12.74 -5.80
N ALA A 40 3.86 -13.74 -5.76
CA ALA A 40 4.78 -13.93 -4.64
C ALA A 40 5.71 -12.72 -4.46
N THR A 41 6.16 -12.13 -5.58
CA THR A 41 7.09 -10.99 -5.53
C THR A 41 6.39 -9.72 -5.06
N ILE A 42 5.17 -9.40 -5.55
CA ILE A 42 4.43 -8.21 -5.09
C ILE A 42 4.02 -8.32 -3.63
N VAL A 43 3.57 -9.52 -3.19
CA VAL A 43 3.22 -9.77 -1.79
C VAL A 43 4.43 -9.58 -0.89
N ARG A 44 5.62 -10.02 -1.32
CA ARG A 44 6.86 -9.77 -0.57
C ARG A 44 7.19 -8.28 -0.47
N VAL A 45 7.03 -7.51 -1.55
CA VAL A 45 7.25 -6.06 -1.51
C VAL A 45 6.31 -5.39 -0.52
N TYR A 46 5.00 -5.66 -0.59
CA TYR A 46 4.04 -5.10 0.36
C TYR A 46 4.29 -5.57 1.79
N SER A 47 4.68 -6.82 1.97
CA SER A 47 5.03 -7.37 3.28
C SER A 47 6.24 -6.65 3.90
N ILE A 48 7.28 -6.35 3.11
CA ILE A 48 8.44 -5.60 3.58
C ILE A 48 8.06 -4.14 3.88
N PHE A 49 7.26 -3.49 3.04
CA PHE A 49 6.74 -2.14 3.32
C PHE A 49 5.91 -2.10 4.59
N PHE A 50 5.07 -3.09 4.81
CA PHE A 50 4.18 -3.18 5.96
C PHE A 50 4.94 -3.50 7.25
N SER A 51 5.72 -4.59 7.24
CA SER A 51 6.39 -5.11 8.44
C SER A 51 7.66 -4.34 8.80
N LYS A 52 8.24 -3.61 7.83
CA LYS A 52 9.55 -2.93 7.93
C LYS A 52 10.73 -3.89 8.22
N LYS A 53 10.53 -5.20 8.08
CA LYS A 53 11.53 -6.27 8.24
C LYS A 53 12.12 -6.69 6.89
N ASN A 54 13.25 -7.40 6.90
CA ASN A 54 13.93 -7.93 5.70
C ASN A 54 14.17 -6.87 4.61
N LYS A 55 14.57 -5.65 5.01
CA LYS A 55 14.75 -4.50 4.11
C LYS A 55 15.81 -4.76 3.02
N GLU A 56 16.77 -5.62 3.30
CA GLU A 56 17.83 -6.07 2.39
C GLU A 56 17.29 -6.81 1.16
N LEU A 57 16.09 -7.42 1.25
CA LEU A 57 15.44 -8.10 0.13
C LEU A 57 14.52 -7.17 -0.69
N LEU A 58 14.33 -5.93 -0.24
CA LEU A 58 13.34 -5.01 -0.83
C LEU A 58 13.69 -4.68 -2.28
N ASP A 59 14.89 -4.19 -2.53
CA ASP A 59 15.30 -3.71 -3.85
C ASP A 59 15.30 -4.86 -4.87
N GLN A 60 15.76 -6.05 -4.45
CA GLN A 60 15.69 -7.27 -5.26
C GLN A 60 14.24 -7.63 -5.61
N SER A 61 13.33 -7.55 -4.64
CA SER A 61 11.92 -7.88 -4.83
C SER A 61 11.21 -6.87 -5.72
N ILE A 62 11.47 -5.56 -5.54
CA ILE A 62 10.97 -4.49 -6.41
C ILE A 62 11.43 -4.73 -7.84
N ASN A 63 12.74 -4.88 -8.06
CA ASN A 63 13.29 -5.03 -9.41
C ASN A 63 12.74 -6.27 -10.10
N LYS A 64 12.58 -7.38 -9.37
CA LYS A 64 11.97 -8.61 -9.89
C LYS A 64 10.51 -8.41 -10.27
N TYR A 65 9.71 -7.73 -9.45
CA TYR A 65 8.31 -7.45 -9.76
C TYR A 65 8.17 -6.54 -10.99
N ILE A 66 8.95 -5.45 -11.02
CA ILE A 66 8.98 -4.48 -12.13
C ILE A 66 9.37 -5.17 -13.45
N ALA A 67 10.33 -6.08 -13.44
CA ALA A 67 10.71 -6.85 -14.62
C ALA A 67 9.61 -7.81 -15.12
N LEU A 68 8.76 -8.32 -14.21
CA LEU A 68 7.69 -9.27 -14.54
C LEU A 68 6.38 -8.59 -14.95
N LEU A 69 6.18 -7.31 -14.59
CA LEU A 69 4.90 -6.62 -14.72
C LEU A 69 4.44 -6.47 -16.17
N ASP A 70 5.28 -5.93 -17.06
CA ASP A 70 4.88 -5.70 -18.46
C ASP A 70 4.60 -7.01 -19.24
N PRO A 71 5.45 -8.05 -19.12
CA PRO A 71 5.13 -9.37 -19.68
C PRO A 71 3.84 -9.96 -19.11
N TYR A 72 3.59 -9.76 -17.81
CA TYR A 72 2.38 -10.26 -17.17
C TYR A 72 1.11 -9.58 -17.71
N ILE A 73 1.10 -8.25 -17.81
CA ILE A 73 -0.04 -7.50 -18.38
C ILE A 73 -0.35 -8.00 -19.79
N SER A 74 0.69 -8.18 -20.60
CA SER A 74 0.56 -8.73 -21.97
C SER A 74 -0.05 -10.13 -21.99
N LYS A 75 0.29 -10.98 -21.01
CA LYS A 75 -0.23 -12.34 -20.91
C LYS A 75 -1.67 -12.40 -20.43
N VAL A 76 -2.03 -11.61 -19.42
CA VAL A 76 -3.33 -11.72 -18.74
C VAL A 76 -4.43 -10.86 -19.36
N THR A 77 -4.07 -9.87 -20.17
CA THR A 77 -4.97 -9.01 -20.96
C THR A 77 -6.19 -8.54 -20.15
N LYS A 78 -7.40 -9.01 -20.45
CA LYS A 78 -8.65 -8.61 -19.77
C LYS A 78 -8.65 -8.86 -18.27
N LYS A 79 -7.95 -9.89 -17.78
CA LYS A 79 -7.85 -10.14 -16.33
C LYS A 79 -7.07 -9.03 -15.62
N PHE A 80 -6.27 -8.24 -16.34
CA PHE A 80 -5.58 -7.10 -15.77
C PHE A 80 -6.52 -5.95 -15.39
N LEU A 81 -7.76 -5.91 -15.88
CA LEU A 81 -8.73 -4.91 -15.45
C LEU A 81 -8.94 -4.98 -13.93
N GLU A 82 -9.20 -6.18 -13.42
CA GLU A 82 -9.42 -6.45 -12.00
C GLU A 82 -8.11 -6.39 -11.21
N VAL A 83 -7.06 -7.06 -11.71
CA VAL A 83 -5.76 -7.09 -11.03
C VAL A 83 -5.15 -5.69 -10.94
N GLY A 84 -5.26 -4.89 -12.00
CA GLY A 84 -4.79 -3.52 -12.06
C GLY A 84 -5.54 -2.61 -11.08
N TYR A 85 -6.86 -2.77 -10.96
CA TYR A 85 -7.67 -2.05 -9.97
C TYR A 85 -7.21 -2.34 -8.54
N TYR A 86 -7.10 -3.62 -8.16
CA TYR A 86 -6.64 -4.00 -6.83
C TYR A 86 -5.19 -3.59 -6.57
N THR A 87 -4.31 -3.68 -7.57
CA THR A 87 -2.92 -3.21 -7.47
C THR A 87 -2.87 -1.71 -7.17
N GLY A 88 -3.69 -0.90 -7.85
CA GLY A 88 -3.80 0.53 -7.59
C GLY A 88 -4.27 0.84 -6.17
N ILE A 89 -5.28 0.12 -5.68
CA ILE A 89 -5.76 0.24 -4.29
C ILE A 89 -4.66 -0.15 -3.29
N SER A 90 -4.00 -1.29 -3.47
CA SER A 90 -2.93 -1.73 -2.55
C SER A 90 -1.75 -0.74 -2.55
N LEU A 91 -1.45 -0.14 -3.69
CA LEU A 91 -0.43 0.91 -3.80
C LEU A 91 -0.85 2.18 -3.04
N TYR A 92 -2.12 2.59 -3.14
CA TYR A 92 -2.69 3.68 -2.36
C TYR A 92 -2.54 3.43 -0.85
N TYR A 93 -2.93 2.26 -0.36
CA TYR A 93 -2.76 1.90 1.06
C TYR A 93 -1.29 1.93 1.50
N SER A 94 -0.38 1.54 0.61
CA SER A 94 1.06 1.58 0.91
C SER A 94 1.59 3.02 1.01
N LEU A 95 1.13 3.91 0.12
CA LEU A 95 1.47 5.34 0.14
C LEU A 95 0.91 6.04 1.37
N LEU A 96 -0.29 5.66 1.81
CA LEU A 96 -0.86 6.09 3.08
C LEU A 96 -0.24 5.42 4.31
N GLY A 97 0.82 4.61 4.16
CA GLY A 97 1.50 3.99 5.30
C GLY A 97 0.58 3.02 6.06
N TYR A 98 -0.37 2.39 5.36
CA TYR A 98 -1.29 1.38 5.87
C TYR A 98 -2.21 1.85 7.01
N GLY A 99 -2.62 3.12 7.01
CA GLY A 99 -3.58 3.59 8.02
C GLY A 99 -2.95 3.90 9.39
N VAL A 100 -1.62 3.90 9.50
CA VAL A 100 -0.94 4.26 10.75
C VAL A 100 -1.04 5.78 10.93
N GLU A 101 -1.60 6.24 12.06
CA GLU A 101 -1.81 7.66 12.41
C GLU A 101 -0.52 8.52 12.38
N ILE A 102 0.64 7.88 12.36
CA ILE A 102 1.97 8.51 12.25
C ILE A 102 2.24 8.98 10.82
N ASN A 103 1.49 8.52 9.80
CA ASN A 103 1.67 9.03 8.46
C ASN A 103 1.13 10.46 8.37
N PHE A 104 2.02 11.39 8.07
CA PHE A 104 1.73 12.79 7.84
C PHE A 104 0.49 13.00 6.95
N ILE A 105 0.34 12.18 5.91
CA ILE A 105 -0.79 12.25 4.99
C ILE A 105 -2.13 11.97 5.69
N ILE A 106 -2.20 10.98 6.57
CA ILE A 106 -3.44 10.65 7.30
C ILE A 106 -3.76 11.73 8.33
N ARG A 107 -2.73 12.31 8.96
CA ARG A 107 -2.89 13.43 9.88
C ARG A 107 -3.45 14.67 9.18
N GLU A 108 -3.01 14.97 7.96
CA GLU A 108 -3.49 16.12 7.19
C GLU A 108 -4.85 15.89 6.51
N ILE A 109 -5.18 14.65 6.15
CA ILE A 109 -6.45 14.31 5.49
C ILE A 109 -7.57 14.05 6.52
N SER A 110 -7.23 13.73 7.77
CA SER A 110 -8.25 13.54 8.82
C SER A 110 -8.91 14.89 9.12
N PRO A 111 -10.25 14.98 9.08
CA PRO A 111 -10.92 16.19 9.52
C PRO A 111 -10.53 16.41 10.99
N LEU A 112 -10.00 17.60 11.30
CA LEU A 112 -9.85 18.02 12.70
C LEU A 112 -11.19 17.75 13.39
N SER A 113 -11.20 16.76 14.30
CA SER A 113 -12.32 16.56 15.20
C SER A 113 -12.28 17.70 16.21
N GLU A 114 -12.83 18.85 15.84
CA GLU A 114 -13.36 19.78 16.83
C GLU A 114 -14.60 19.13 17.44
N GLU A 115 -14.39 18.46 18.57
CA GLU A 115 -15.29 18.38 19.73
C GLU A 115 -14.81 17.24 20.64
N GLY A 116 -14.51 17.59 21.90
CA GLY A 116 -13.96 16.69 22.88
C GLY A 116 -14.91 15.54 23.22
N ASP A 117 -14.36 14.35 23.41
CA ASP A 117 -14.28 13.76 24.75
C ASP A 117 -13.45 12.46 24.71
N THR A 118 -12.63 12.33 25.74
CA THR A 118 -11.76 11.21 26.08
C THR A 118 -12.43 9.84 25.98
N ILE A 119 -12.07 9.00 25.00
CA ILE A 119 -12.07 7.54 25.15
C ILE A 119 -10.89 6.91 24.38
N GLY A 120 -9.91 6.40 25.13
CA GLY A 120 -9.11 5.24 24.73
C GLY A 120 -7.89 5.50 23.87
N SER A 121 -6.90 6.22 24.43
CA SER A 121 -5.49 5.96 24.09
C SER A 121 -5.21 4.47 24.33
N ILE A 122 -5.25 3.67 23.25
CA ILE A 122 -4.62 2.37 23.26
C ILE A 122 -3.13 2.66 23.13
N SER A 123 -2.48 2.70 24.29
CA SER A 123 -1.03 2.66 24.45
C SER A 123 -0.44 1.57 23.55
N THR A 124 0.10 1.96 22.39
CA THR A 124 1.28 1.28 21.87
C THR A 124 2.49 2.01 22.45
N SER A 125 2.89 1.52 23.62
CA SER A 125 4.19 1.68 24.26
C SER A 125 5.28 2.31 23.38
N SER A 126 5.77 3.49 23.78
CA SER A 126 7.20 3.86 23.78
C SER A 126 8.08 3.45 22.57
N VAL A 127 7.60 3.61 21.32
CA VAL A 127 8.42 3.45 20.10
C VAL A 127 8.13 4.58 19.09
N THR A 128 7.90 5.80 19.56
CA THR A 128 7.45 6.90 18.67
C THR A 128 8.58 7.38 17.75
N GLY A 129 9.79 7.58 18.27
CA GLY A 129 10.91 8.10 17.45
C GLY A 129 11.45 7.12 16.40
N ALA A 130 11.64 5.84 16.75
CA ALA A 130 12.20 4.86 15.82
C ALA A 130 11.22 4.46 14.71
N ASN A 131 9.92 4.37 15.01
CA ASN A 131 8.92 4.02 14.01
C ASN A 131 8.63 5.16 13.03
N GLU A 132 8.74 6.41 13.47
CA GLU A 132 8.61 7.62 12.64
C GLU A 132 9.82 7.78 11.70
N VAL A 133 11.05 7.64 12.21
CA VAL A 133 12.28 7.66 11.38
C VAL A 133 12.24 6.56 10.32
N VAL A 134 11.85 5.34 10.69
CA VAL A 134 11.76 4.23 9.73
C VAL A 134 10.59 4.41 8.75
N LEU A 135 9.49 5.05 9.14
CA LEU A 135 8.41 5.40 8.21
C LEU A 135 8.89 6.43 7.18
N ASN A 136 9.64 7.44 7.64
CA ASN A 136 10.22 8.48 6.80
C ASN A 136 11.26 7.90 5.81
N GLU A 137 12.08 6.93 6.22
CA GLU A 137 13.01 6.23 5.31
C GLU A 137 12.29 5.38 4.24
N MET A 138 11.16 4.76 4.58
CA MET A 138 10.46 3.84 3.69
C MET A 138 9.56 4.57 2.69
N PHE A 139 9.03 5.73 3.06
CA PHE A 139 8.10 6.49 2.22
C PHE A 139 8.68 6.86 0.84
N PRO A 140 9.91 7.40 0.71
CA PRO A 140 10.55 7.63 -0.58
C PRO A 140 10.66 6.35 -1.43
N LYS A 141 10.91 5.19 -0.81
CA LYS A 141 10.97 3.90 -1.51
C LYS A 141 9.60 3.45 -2.02
N VAL A 142 8.54 3.70 -1.25
CA VAL A 142 7.16 3.43 -1.68
C VAL A 142 6.78 4.34 -2.85
N CYS A 143 7.15 5.63 -2.80
CA CYS A 143 6.94 6.58 -3.89
C CYS A 143 7.69 6.17 -5.17
N ASP A 144 8.97 5.78 -5.06
CA ASP A 144 9.74 5.27 -6.19
C ASP A 144 9.12 3.99 -6.77
N PHE A 145 8.69 3.05 -5.91
CA PHE A 145 7.98 1.85 -6.33
C PHE A 145 6.68 2.17 -7.08
N ALA A 146 5.86 3.08 -6.54
CA ALA A 146 4.63 3.54 -7.17
C ALA A 146 4.88 4.15 -8.54
N MET A 147 5.89 5.02 -8.65
CA MET A 147 6.28 5.68 -9.89
C MET A 147 6.81 4.68 -10.92
N LYS A 148 7.57 3.65 -10.50
CA LYS A 148 8.04 2.58 -11.39
C LYS A 148 6.87 1.78 -11.98
N ILE A 149 5.87 1.41 -11.16
CA ILE A 149 4.66 0.73 -11.64
C ILE A 149 3.91 1.63 -12.62
N TYR A 150 3.64 2.88 -12.23
CA TYR A 150 2.91 3.82 -13.06
C TYR A 150 3.58 4.01 -14.43
N LYS A 151 4.90 4.22 -14.48
CA LYS A 151 5.64 4.36 -15.73
C LYS A 151 5.51 3.14 -16.65
N ILE A 152 5.51 1.92 -16.11
CA ILE A 152 5.32 0.70 -16.90
C ILE A 152 3.90 0.65 -17.45
N VAL A 153 2.91 0.85 -16.58
CA VAL A 153 1.51 0.73 -16.96
C VAL A 153 1.14 1.82 -17.98
N ALA A 154 1.51 3.08 -17.73
CA ALA A 154 1.21 4.22 -18.59
C ALA A 154 1.86 4.14 -19.99
N LYS A 155 3.00 3.44 -20.14
CA LYS A 155 3.61 3.18 -21.46
C LYS A 155 2.69 2.37 -22.38
N ARG A 156 1.73 1.63 -21.83
CA ARG A 156 0.75 0.83 -22.58
C ARG A 156 -0.49 1.66 -22.94
N PHE A 157 -0.34 2.89 -23.41
CA PHE A 157 -1.42 3.87 -23.60
C PHE A 157 -2.58 3.44 -24.54
N ARG A 158 -2.39 2.39 -25.35
CA ARG A 158 -3.43 1.81 -26.23
C ARG A 158 -4.11 0.57 -25.66
N ASP A 159 -3.66 0.09 -24.51
CA ASP A 159 -4.19 -1.10 -23.84
C ASP A 159 -5.36 -0.69 -22.92
N LEU A 160 -6.60 -0.99 -23.30
CA LEU A 160 -7.75 -0.64 -22.45
C LEU A 160 -7.73 -1.36 -21.10
N ASN A 161 -6.98 -2.47 -20.98
CA ASN A 161 -6.94 -3.25 -19.75
C ASN A 161 -6.20 -2.53 -18.62
N ILE A 162 -5.40 -1.50 -18.93
CA ILE A 162 -4.68 -0.72 -17.92
C ILE A 162 -5.51 0.42 -17.31
N LEU A 163 -6.67 0.75 -17.90
CA LEU A 163 -7.47 1.90 -17.50
C LEU A 163 -7.89 1.88 -16.02
N PRO A 164 -8.30 0.75 -15.42
CA PRO A 164 -8.66 0.73 -14.00
C PRO A 164 -7.49 1.10 -13.09
N PHE A 165 -6.27 0.63 -13.38
CA PHE A 165 -5.08 1.03 -12.63
C PHE A 165 -4.83 2.54 -12.77
N ILE A 166 -4.82 3.06 -14.01
CA ILE A 166 -4.58 4.49 -14.26
C ILE A 166 -5.63 5.35 -13.56
N TYR A 167 -6.90 4.95 -13.61
CA TYR A 167 -7.99 5.66 -12.94
C TYR A 167 -7.78 5.71 -11.43
N THR A 168 -7.50 4.57 -10.79
CA THR A 168 -7.24 4.54 -9.33
C THR A 168 -6.06 5.41 -8.92
N PHE A 169 -4.98 5.39 -9.72
CA PHE A 169 -3.80 6.20 -9.46
C PHE A 169 -4.10 7.70 -9.61
N LEU A 170 -4.79 8.11 -10.68
CA LEU A 170 -5.16 9.50 -10.90
C LEU A 170 -6.17 10.01 -9.88
N ALA A 171 -7.15 9.18 -9.49
CA ALA A 171 -8.10 9.52 -8.44
C ALA A 171 -7.39 9.77 -7.10
N PHE A 172 -6.39 8.95 -6.77
CA PHE A 172 -5.53 9.19 -5.62
C PHE A 172 -4.76 10.50 -5.73
N MET A 173 -4.06 10.74 -6.84
CA MET A 173 -3.28 11.97 -7.04
C MET A 173 -4.17 13.22 -6.98
N TRP A 174 -5.36 13.16 -7.58
CA TRP A 174 -6.36 14.21 -7.50
C TRP A 174 -6.81 14.46 -6.06
N HIS A 175 -7.03 13.40 -5.28
CA HIS A 175 -7.36 13.54 -3.86
C HIS A 175 -6.22 14.22 -3.10
N MET A 176 -4.97 13.77 -3.28
CA MET A 176 -3.79 14.36 -2.66
C MET A 176 -3.60 15.83 -3.03
N SER A 177 -3.89 16.24 -4.27
CA SER A 177 -3.78 17.64 -4.70
C SER A 177 -4.68 18.62 -3.94
N LYS A 178 -5.72 18.12 -3.26
CA LYS A 178 -6.59 18.92 -2.39
C LYS A 178 -5.98 19.18 -1.01
N PHE A 179 -4.88 18.52 -0.68
CA PHE A 179 -4.14 18.65 0.57
C PHE A 179 -2.69 19.04 0.24
N PRO A 180 -2.43 20.32 -0.10
CA PRO A 180 -1.10 20.75 -0.56
C PRO A 180 0.01 20.47 0.47
N ALA A 181 -0.33 20.52 1.77
CA ALA A 181 0.58 20.18 2.85
C ALA A 181 1.11 18.74 2.75
N ALA A 182 0.31 17.79 2.23
CA ALA A 182 0.67 16.37 2.08
C ALA A 182 1.57 16.07 0.86
N ILE A 183 1.96 17.09 0.11
CA ILE A 183 2.80 17.00 -1.09
C ILE A 183 4.17 17.67 -0.90
N GLU A 184 4.34 18.52 0.14
CA GLU A 184 5.64 19.06 0.57
C GLU A 184 6.49 18.04 1.35
#